data_AF-A0A848FR74-F1
#
_entry.id   AF-A0A848FR74-F1
#
_cell.length_a   1.000
_cell.length_b   1.000
_cell.length_c   1.000
_cell.angle_alpha   90.00
_cell.angle_beta   90.00
_cell.angle_gamma   90.00
#
_symmetry.space_group_name_H-M   'P 1'
#
loop_
_entity.id
_entity.type
_entity.pdbx_description
1 polymer ?
#
loop_
_entity_poly.entity_id
_entity_poly.type
_entity_poly.pdbx_seq_one_letter_code
_entity_poly.pdbx_strand_id
1 'polypeptide(L)'
;MKKILFFLPVLLLLAGACKNKKTSMKDDDKVEIGDFIEFFPEAPLPFRMDDTTLLKKSTDSSQVGLKIFKQFIPDSILSKEFSSLTNLHLYSLARAQEKDKEKYLFMKAVAGNKRVCYLICFSNDNKYLRAMPIVRTGFDNSTSAYGILDKKFQITTYRERKQGNDFSFKRNVYFYNNTSNEFTLIMTEPNEEIIENVINPIDTFSIKHKLAGDYVLNKKNFISFRDSKRPNELSFFVHFEKNDGTCKGELKGVAKLVKPNLAVYNEGGNPCELQFTFDRNTVTMKETGGCGSYREVKCFFEGSFTRKKAAKPAETAPKKK
;
A
#
# COMPACT_ATOMS: atom_id res chain seq x y z
N MET A 1 -65.55 -45.61 -13.96
CA MET A 1 -65.34 -44.15 -13.82
C MET A 1 -64.52 -43.86 -12.55
N LYS A 2 -63.18 -44.00 -12.57
CA LYS A 2 -62.31 -43.67 -11.40
C LYS A 2 -60.80 -43.75 -11.68
N LYS A 3 -60.33 -43.35 -12.87
CA LYS A 3 -58.89 -43.35 -13.20
C LYS A 3 -58.34 -42.06 -13.85
N ILE A 4 -59.17 -41.02 -14.01
CA ILE A 4 -58.75 -39.75 -14.64
C ILE A 4 -58.55 -38.63 -13.59
N LEU A 5 -58.91 -38.87 -12.32
CA LEU A 5 -58.86 -37.87 -11.25
C LEU A 5 -57.53 -37.85 -10.47
N PHE A 6 -56.41 -38.18 -11.11
CA PHE A 6 -55.08 -38.14 -10.46
C PHE A 6 -54.01 -37.40 -11.26
N PHE A 7 -54.32 -36.94 -12.48
CA PHE A 7 -53.39 -36.17 -13.32
C PHE A 7 -53.54 -34.66 -13.22
N LEU A 8 -54.62 -34.16 -12.58
CA LEU A 8 -54.87 -32.72 -12.44
C LEU A 8 -53.92 -32.00 -11.43
N PRO A 9 -53.50 -32.58 -10.29
CA PRO A 9 -52.61 -31.86 -9.36
C PRO A 9 -51.15 -31.83 -9.83
N VAL A 10 -50.73 -32.77 -10.70
CA VAL A 10 -49.37 -32.78 -11.28
C VAL A 10 -49.22 -31.73 -12.38
N LEU A 11 -50.29 -31.47 -13.14
CA LEU A 11 -50.29 -30.43 -14.17
C LEU A 11 -50.36 -29.00 -13.57
N LEU A 12 -51.02 -28.83 -12.41
CA LEU A 12 -51.00 -27.56 -11.67
C LEU A 12 -49.64 -27.27 -10.99
N LEU A 13 -48.88 -28.29 -10.60
CA LEU A 13 -47.52 -28.13 -10.05
C LEU A 13 -46.49 -27.68 -11.11
N LEU A 14 -46.74 -27.98 -12.40
CA LEU A 14 -45.91 -27.51 -13.52
C LEU A 14 -46.24 -26.08 -13.98
N ALA A 15 -47.43 -25.57 -13.65
CA ALA A 15 -47.83 -24.19 -13.97
C ALA A 15 -47.27 -23.14 -12.98
N GLY A 16 -46.72 -23.57 -11.84
CA GLY A 16 -46.09 -22.69 -10.84
C GLY A 16 -44.60 -22.39 -11.09
N ALA A 17 -43.96 -23.03 -12.06
CA ALA A 17 -42.51 -22.95 -12.30
C ALA A 17 -42.08 -21.79 -13.23
N CYS A 18 -42.95 -20.81 -13.48
CA CYS A 18 -42.67 -19.65 -14.33
C CYS A 18 -42.77 -18.33 -13.57
N LYS A 19 -41.82 -18.04 -12.67
CA LYS A 19 -41.47 -16.66 -12.28
C LYS A 19 -39.97 -16.53 -12.04
N ASN A 20 -39.32 -15.88 -13.01
CA ASN A 20 -37.99 -15.28 -13.04
C ASN A 20 -37.12 -15.87 -14.16
N LYS A 21 -37.46 -15.50 -15.39
CA LYS A 21 -36.53 -15.56 -16.51
C LYS A 21 -35.35 -14.67 -16.11
N LYS A 22 -34.16 -15.25 -15.88
CA LYS A 22 -32.96 -14.45 -15.57
C LYS A 22 -32.75 -13.46 -16.72
N THR A 23 -32.87 -12.18 -16.40
CA THR A 23 -32.60 -11.09 -17.36
C THR A 23 -31.18 -11.26 -17.85
N SER A 24 -31.04 -11.42 -19.17
CA SER A 24 -29.74 -11.44 -19.82
C SER A 24 -29.08 -10.07 -19.61
N MET A 25 -27.76 -10.05 -19.43
CA MET A 25 -26.97 -8.83 -19.21
C MET A 25 -26.09 -8.52 -20.43
N LYS A 26 -26.58 -8.84 -21.64
CA LYS A 26 -25.85 -8.57 -22.88
C LYS A 26 -26.15 -7.14 -23.35
N ASP A 27 -25.28 -6.62 -24.20
CA ASP A 27 -25.28 -5.21 -24.62
C ASP A 27 -26.54 -4.72 -25.36
N ASP A 28 -27.36 -5.63 -25.87
CA ASP A 28 -28.59 -5.30 -26.60
C ASP A 28 -29.85 -5.43 -25.74
N ASP A 29 -29.69 -5.82 -24.47
CA ASP A 29 -30.79 -5.96 -23.52
C ASP A 29 -31.18 -4.58 -22.94
N LYS A 30 -32.49 -4.38 -22.68
CA LYS A 30 -32.96 -3.29 -21.83
C LYS A 30 -32.93 -3.78 -20.39
N VAL A 31 -32.11 -3.14 -19.56
CA VAL A 31 -31.88 -3.55 -18.17
C VAL A 31 -32.27 -2.39 -17.26
N GLU A 32 -33.04 -2.68 -16.22
CA GLU A 32 -33.30 -1.72 -15.14
C GLU A 32 -32.24 -1.89 -14.03
N ILE A 33 -32.02 -0.84 -13.24
CA ILE A 33 -30.98 -0.87 -12.18
C ILE A 33 -31.24 -1.97 -11.14
N GLY A 34 -32.51 -2.27 -10.85
CA GLY A 34 -32.88 -3.36 -9.95
C GLY A 34 -32.39 -4.71 -10.46
N ASP A 35 -32.71 -5.03 -11.72
CA ASP A 35 -32.25 -6.25 -12.39
C ASP A 35 -30.71 -6.33 -12.45
N PHE A 36 -30.04 -5.21 -12.72
CA PHE A 36 -28.58 -5.15 -12.75
C PHE A 36 -27.97 -5.51 -11.40
N ILE A 37 -28.50 -4.99 -10.30
CA ILE A 37 -28.02 -5.29 -8.94
C ILE A 37 -28.35 -6.74 -8.56
N GLU A 38 -29.55 -7.21 -8.86
CA GLU A 38 -29.99 -8.59 -8.54
C GLU A 38 -29.26 -9.66 -9.37
N PHE A 39 -28.66 -9.28 -10.50
CA PHE A 39 -27.82 -10.18 -11.29
C PHE A 39 -26.55 -10.64 -10.55
N PHE A 40 -26.13 -9.90 -9.53
CA PHE A 40 -25.04 -10.31 -8.65
C PHE A 40 -25.60 -11.27 -7.58
N PRO A 41 -25.05 -12.48 -7.45
CA PRO A 41 -25.55 -13.45 -6.49
C PRO A 41 -25.26 -12.98 -5.06
N GLU A 42 -26.22 -13.12 -4.15
CA GLU A 42 -26.02 -12.77 -2.75
C GLU A 42 -24.99 -13.70 -2.10
N ALA A 43 -24.05 -13.13 -1.33
CA ALA A 43 -23.00 -13.89 -0.65
C ALA A 43 -22.93 -13.54 0.84
N PRO A 44 -22.69 -14.54 1.72
CA PRO A 44 -22.49 -14.29 3.14
C PRO A 44 -21.16 -13.55 3.37
N LEU A 45 -21.13 -12.70 4.41
CA LEU A 45 -19.92 -12.03 4.86
C LEU A 45 -19.19 -12.85 5.95
N PRO A 46 -17.84 -12.86 5.97
CA PRO A 46 -16.94 -12.13 5.09
C PRO A 46 -16.86 -12.75 3.68
N PHE A 47 -16.82 -11.90 2.66
CA PHE A 47 -16.57 -12.33 1.28
C PHE A 47 -15.13 -12.00 0.89
N ARG A 48 -14.37 -13.02 0.49
CA ARG A 48 -12.94 -12.92 0.18
C ARG A 48 -12.66 -13.29 -1.28
N MET A 49 -11.83 -12.49 -1.93
CA MET A 49 -11.32 -12.71 -3.28
C MET A 49 -9.80 -12.78 -3.27
N ASP A 50 -9.27 -13.99 -3.41
CA ASP A 50 -7.84 -14.23 -3.62
C ASP A 50 -7.46 -14.06 -5.10
N ASP A 51 -6.22 -13.66 -5.36
CA ASP A 51 -5.61 -13.61 -6.70
C ASP A 51 -5.72 -14.92 -7.47
N THR A 52 -5.47 -16.06 -6.82
CA THR A 52 -5.61 -17.40 -7.39
C THR A 52 -7.06 -17.70 -7.79
N THR A 53 -8.03 -17.26 -6.99
CA THR A 53 -9.46 -17.37 -7.33
C THR A 53 -9.81 -16.49 -8.52
N LEU A 54 -9.18 -15.31 -8.65
CA LEU A 54 -9.35 -14.43 -9.79
C LEU A 54 -8.91 -15.08 -11.11
N LEU A 55 -7.92 -15.98 -11.07
CA LEU A 55 -7.43 -16.74 -12.23
C LEU A 55 -8.40 -17.83 -12.73
N LYS A 56 -9.35 -18.30 -11.91
CA LYS A 56 -10.35 -19.28 -12.34
C LYS A 56 -11.19 -18.76 -13.50
N LYS A 57 -11.66 -19.65 -14.38
CA LYS A 57 -12.54 -19.29 -15.50
C LYS A 57 -13.91 -18.90 -14.96
N SER A 58 -14.46 -17.79 -15.44
CA SER A 58 -15.83 -17.37 -15.12
C SER A 58 -16.82 -18.00 -16.10
N THR A 59 -18.06 -18.23 -15.66
CA THR A 59 -19.11 -18.77 -16.53
C THR A 59 -19.73 -17.66 -17.37
N ASP A 60 -20.09 -17.95 -18.61
CA ASP A 60 -20.71 -16.97 -19.51
C ASP A 60 -22.05 -16.44 -18.98
N SER A 61 -22.74 -17.24 -18.16
CA SER A 61 -23.98 -16.85 -17.47
C SER A 61 -23.82 -15.72 -16.44
N SER A 62 -22.58 -15.41 -16.02
CA SER A 62 -22.26 -14.30 -15.11
C SER A 62 -21.77 -13.06 -15.87
N GLN A 63 -21.69 -13.12 -17.20
CA GLN A 63 -21.11 -12.05 -17.99
C GLN A 63 -22.05 -10.84 -18.05
N VAL A 64 -21.46 -9.65 -17.88
CA VAL A 64 -22.11 -8.35 -18.02
C VAL A 64 -21.52 -7.65 -19.24
N GLY A 65 -22.39 -7.17 -20.12
CA GLY A 65 -22.04 -6.39 -21.29
C GLY A 65 -21.46 -5.03 -20.91
N LEU A 66 -20.50 -4.53 -21.70
CA LEU A 66 -19.84 -3.26 -21.42
C LEU A 66 -20.80 -2.07 -21.56
N LYS A 67 -21.75 -2.11 -22.50
CA LYS A 67 -22.79 -1.09 -22.64
C LYS A 67 -23.71 -1.09 -21.41
N ILE A 68 -24.14 -2.26 -20.95
CA ILE A 68 -24.97 -2.39 -19.73
C ILE A 68 -24.24 -1.84 -18.51
N PHE A 69 -22.97 -2.23 -18.33
CA PHE A 69 -22.14 -1.69 -17.26
C PHE A 69 -22.10 -0.15 -17.28
N LYS A 70 -21.89 0.45 -18.46
CA LYS A 70 -21.79 1.91 -18.64
C LYS A 70 -23.10 2.66 -18.39
N GLN A 71 -24.25 1.98 -18.41
CA GLN A 71 -25.53 2.61 -18.06
C GLN A 71 -25.58 2.99 -16.58
N PHE A 72 -24.93 2.21 -15.71
CA PHE A 72 -25.04 2.34 -14.26
C PHE A 72 -23.75 2.77 -13.58
N ILE A 73 -22.60 2.54 -14.21
CA ILE A 73 -21.29 2.72 -13.59
C ILE A 73 -20.37 3.50 -14.56
N PRO A 74 -19.70 4.57 -14.10
CA PRO A 74 -18.74 5.30 -14.92
C PRO A 74 -17.60 4.40 -15.45
N ASP A 75 -17.31 4.48 -16.75
CA ASP A 75 -16.22 3.73 -17.38
C ASP A 75 -14.83 4.18 -16.93
N SER A 76 -14.73 5.39 -16.36
CA SER A 76 -13.51 5.91 -15.75
C SER A 76 -12.89 4.94 -14.73
N ILE A 77 -13.71 4.12 -14.05
CA ILE A 77 -13.25 3.07 -13.13
C ILE A 77 -12.40 2.03 -13.84
N LEU A 78 -12.81 1.61 -15.04
CA LEU A 78 -12.13 0.59 -15.84
C LEU A 78 -10.89 1.15 -16.53
N SER A 79 -10.99 2.38 -17.06
CA SER A 79 -9.90 3.04 -17.80
C SER A 79 -8.64 3.31 -16.96
N LYS A 80 -8.76 3.36 -15.62
CA LYS A 80 -7.62 3.52 -14.70
C LYS A 80 -6.68 2.32 -14.70
N GLU A 81 -7.21 1.11 -14.89
CA GLU A 81 -6.42 -0.12 -14.88
C GLU A 81 -6.21 -0.67 -16.30
N PHE A 82 -7.17 -0.48 -17.20
CA PHE A 82 -7.15 -1.01 -18.56
C PHE A 82 -6.96 0.10 -19.59
N SER A 83 -5.87 0.01 -20.38
CA SER A 83 -5.57 0.96 -21.46
C SER A 83 -6.51 0.87 -22.67
N SER A 84 -7.22 -0.25 -22.82
CA SER A 84 -8.24 -0.47 -23.86
C SER A 84 -9.37 -1.32 -23.28
N LEU A 85 -10.61 -0.98 -23.63
CA LEU A 85 -11.82 -1.68 -23.20
C LEU A 85 -12.38 -2.66 -24.24
N THR A 86 -11.75 -2.75 -25.42
CA THR A 86 -12.27 -3.46 -26.60
C THR A 86 -12.47 -4.96 -26.37
N ASN A 87 -11.57 -5.59 -25.61
CA ASN A 87 -11.60 -7.03 -25.29
C ASN A 87 -11.82 -7.25 -23.79
N LEU A 88 -12.53 -6.33 -23.13
CA LEU A 88 -12.77 -6.41 -21.70
C LEU A 88 -14.04 -7.24 -21.43
N HIS A 89 -13.88 -8.30 -20.65
CA HIS A 89 -14.99 -9.11 -20.18
C HIS A 89 -15.27 -8.80 -18.71
N LEU A 90 -16.54 -8.52 -18.40
CA LEU A 90 -17.02 -8.23 -17.05
C LEU A 90 -17.87 -9.39 -16.55
N TYR A 91 -17.69 -9.79 -15.30
CA TYR A 91 -18.42 -10.89 -14.69
C TYR A 91 -18.92 -10.51 -13.30
N SER A 92 -20.19 -10.78 -13.00
CA SER A 92 -20.74 -10.67 -11.65
C SER A 92 -20.16 -11.76 -10.75
N LEU A 93 -19.73 -11.41 -9.54
CA LEU A 93 -19.17 -12.37 -8.58
C LEU A 93 -20.06 -12.54 -7.36
N ALA A 94 -20.45 -11.44 -6.73
CA ALA A 94 -21.24 -11.45 -5.49
C ALA A 94 -21.87 -10.09 -5.23
N ARG A 95 -22.91 -10.07 -4.40
CA ARG A 95 -23.43 -8.88 -3.72
C ARG A 95 -23.57 -9.10 -2.22
N ALA A 96 -23.38 -8.03 -1.46
CA ALA A 96 -23.74 -7.93 -0.05
C ALA A 96 -24.46 -6.60 0.18
N GLN A 97 -25.34 -6.55 1.18
CA GLN A 97 -26.08 -5.34 1.53
C GLN A 97 -25.95 -5.10 3.03
N GLU A 98 -25.60 -3.87 3.41
CA GLU A 98 -25.74 -3.41 4.78
C GLU A 98 -27.19 -2.99 5.00
N LYS A 99 -27.79 -3.44 6.11
CA LYS A 99 -29.20 -3.18 6.40
C LYS A 99 -29.48 -1.68 6.39
N ASP A 100 -30.46 -1.27 5.59
CA ASP A 100 -30.91 0.13 5.41
C ASP A 100 -29.81 1.10 4.93
N LYS A 101 -28.73 0.55 4.32
CA LYS A 101 -27.51 1.27 3.95
C LYS A 101 -27.06 0.86 2.52
N GLU A 102 -25.77 0.86 2.26
CA GLU A 102 -25.20 0.63 0.94
C GLU A 102 -25.24 -0.84 0.50
N LYS A 103 -25.24 -1.03 -0.81
CA LYS A 103 -25.10 -2.30 -1.50
C LYS A 103 -23.70 -2.38 -2.11
N TYR A 104 -23.06 -3.53 -1.95
CA TYR A 104 -21.69 -3.79 -2.38
C TYR A 104 -21.68 -4.90 -3.42
N LEU A 105 -21.24 -4.60 -4.64
CA LEU A 105 -21.14 -5.54 -5.75
C LEU A 105 -19.68 -5.87 -6.01
N PHE A 106 -19.37 -7.16 -6.07
CA PHE A 106 -18.07 -7.67 -6.51
C PHE A 106 -18.15 -7.99 -7.99
N MET A 107 -17.31 -7.34 -8.78
CA MET A 107 -17.24 -7.55 -10.22
C MET A 107 -15.82 -7.89 -10.64
N LYS A 108 -15.69 -8.90 -11.50
CA LYS A 108 -14.41 -9.26 -12.12
C LYS A 108 -14.32 -8.67 -13.51
N ALA A 109 -13.22 -8.01 -13.81
CA ALA A 109 -12.87 -7.54 -15.14
C ALA A 109 -11.65 -8.31 -15.66
N VAL A 110 -11.69 -8.76 -16.92
CA VAL A 110 -10.64 -9.57 -17.55
C VAL A 110 -10.31 -9.01 -18.93
N ALA A 111 -9.02 -8.77 -19.18
CA ALA A 111 -8.50 -8.46 -20.52
C ALA A 111 -7.12 -9.12 -20.70
N GLY A 112 -7.02 -10.13 -21.57
CA GLY A 112 -5.79 -10.92 -21.71
C GLY A 112 -5.37 -11.58 -20.40
N ASN A 113 -4.15 -11.32 -19.92
CA ASN A 113 -3.62 -11.82 -18.65
C ASN A 113 -4.01 -10.96 -17.44
N LYS A 114 -4.57 -9.78 -17.68
CA LYS A 114 -4.94 -8.81 -16.64
C LYS A 114 -6.31 -9.15 -16.08
N ARG A 115 -6.39 -9.22 -14.75
CA ARG A 115 -7.65 -9.43 -14.05
C ARG A 115 -7.73 -8.50 -12.85
N VAL A 116 -8.91 -7.92 -12.64
CA VAL A 116 -9.18 -7.03 -11.50
C VAL A 116 -10.52 -7.43 -10.90
N CYS A 117 -10.58 -7.54 -9.57
CA CYS A 117 -11.85 -7.54 -8.85
C CYS A 117 -12.11 -6.14 -8.31
N TYR A 118 -13.25 -5.57 -8.67
CA TYR A 118 -13.76 -4.32 -8.16
C TYR A 118 -14.79 -4.57 -7.09
N LEU A 119 -14.76 -3.74 -6.05
CA LEU A 119 -15.87 -3.52 -5.13
C LEU A 119 -16.58 -2.24 -5.56
N ILE A 120 -17.86 -2.35 -5.90
CA ILE A 120 -18.69 -1.25 -6.38
C ILE A 120 -19.80 -1.01 -5.35
N CYS A 121 -19.94 0.24 -4.92
CA CYS A 121 -20.89 0.66 -3.90
C CYS A 121 -22.05 1.41 -4.54
N PHE A 122 -23.27 1.04 -4.15
CA PHE A 122 -24.53 1.68 -4.51
C PHE A 122 -25.26 2.10 -3.24
N SER A 123 -26.01 3.20 -3.30
CA SER A 123 -26.89 3.60 -2.22
C SER A 123 -28.03 2.60 -2.04
N ASN A 124 -28.77 2.72 -0.93
CA ASN A 124 -29.98 1.93 -0.72
C ASN A 124 -30.99 2.13 -1.87
N ASP A 125 -31.07 3.35 -2.42
CA ASP A 125 -31.89 3.74 -3.57
C ASP A 125 -31.27 3.38 -4.94
N ASN A 126 -30.29 2.47 -4.97
CA ASN A 126 -29.64 1.99 -6.18
C ASN A 126 -28.89 3.07 -7.00
N LYS A 127 -28.43 4.15 -6.37
CA LYS A 127 -27.58 5.15 -7.04
C LYS A 127 -26.13 4.73 -6.94
N TYR A 128 -25.38 4.78 -8.04
CA TYR A 128 -23.95 4.54 -8.01
C TYR A 128 -23.25 5.57 -7.11
N LEU A 129 -22.38 5.09 -6.22
CA LEU A 129 -21.64 5.91 -5.26
C LEU A 129 -20.15 5.96 -5.62
N ARG A 130 -19.48 4.82 -5.51
CA ARG A 130 -18.02 4.69 -5.69
C ARG A 130 -17.63 3.27 -6.06
N ALA A 131 -16.49 3.09 -6.72
CA ALA A 131 -15.86 1.77 -6.85
C ALA A 131 -14.35 1.84 -6.61
N MET A 132 -13.77 0.72 -6.16
CA MET A 132 -12.32 0.56 -6.01
C MET A 132 -11.87 -0.86 -6.39
N PRO A 133 -10.65 -1.02 -6.92
CA PRO A 133 -10.06 -2.34 -7.09
C PRO A 133 -9.64 -2.91 -5.73
N ILE A 134 -10.01 -4.15 -5.44
CA ILE A 134 -9.68 -4.83 -4.17
C ILE A 134 -8.62 -5.92 -4.32
N VAL A 135 -8.53 -6.55 -5.49
CA VAL A 135 -7.45 -7.48 -5.85
C VAL A 135 -7.23 -7.43 -7.37
N ARG A 136 -5.98 -7.60 -7.81
CA ARG A 136 -5.60 -7.61 -9.22
C ARG A 136 -4.46 -8.59 -9.48
N THR A 137 -4.36 -9.08 -10.72
CA THR A 137 -3.30 -9.98 -11.20
C THR A 137 -2.88 -9.59 -12.61
N GLY A 138 -1.61 -9.83 -12.95
CA GLY A 138 -1.07 -9.52 -14.29
C GLY A 138 -0.67 -8.05 -14.49
N PHE A 139 -0.60 -7.29 -13.39
CA PHE A 139 -0.17 -5.88 -13.37
C PHE A 139 1.05 -5.64 -12.48
N ASP A 140 1.24 -6.45 -11.45
CA ASP A 140 2.23 -6.33 -10.41
C ASP A 140 2.98 -7.65 -10.17
N ASN A 141 4.20 -7.55 -9.62
CA ASN A 141 4.99 -8.72 -9.21
C ASN A 141 4.57 -9.24 -7.82
N SER A 142 3.28 -9.18 -7.47
CA SER A 142 2.78 -9.77 -6.21
C SER A 142 2.87 -11.27 -6.25
N THR A 143 3.40 -11.85 -5.17
CA THR A 143 3.43 -13.30 -4.94
C THR A 143 2.09 -13.80 -4.41
N SER A 144 1.41 -12.99 -3.60
CA SER A 144 0.04 -13.26 -3.14
C SER A 144 -0.73 -11.96 -2.95
N ALA A 145 -2.01 -11.94 -3.26
CA ALA A 145 -2.90 -10.81 -2.98
C ALA A 145 -4.34 -11.28 -2.70
N TYR A 146 -5.05 -10.52 -1.87
CA TYR A 146 -6.47 -10.74 -1.64
C TYR A 146 -7.22 -9.44 -1.30
N GLY A 147 -8.53 -9.44 -1.56
CA GLY A 147 -9.49 -8.43 -1.12
C GLY A 147 -10.60 -9.06 -0.28
N ILE A 148 -11.06 -8.39 0.78
CA ILE A 148 -12.12 -8.88 1.68
C ILE A 148 -13.11 -7.75 1.97
N LEU A 149 -14.40 -8.07 1.98
CA LEU A 149 -15.42 -7.29 2.71
C LEU A 149 -15.84 -8.12 3.93
N ASP A 150 -15.66 -7.58 5.13
CA ASP A 150 -15.97 -8.28 6.37
C ASP A 150 -17.42 -8.08 6.86
N LYS A 151 -17.80 -8.72 7.96
CA LYS A 151 -19.15 -8.61 8.56
C LYS A 151 -19.48 -7.22 9.10
N LYS A 152 -18.47 -6.36 9.28
CA LYS A 152 -18.60 -4.95 9.70
C LYS A 152 -18.51 -4.00 8.50
N PHE A 153 -18.56 -4.53 7.28
CA PHE A 153 -18.42 -3.79 6.03
C PHE A 153 -17.08 -3.04 5.91
N GLN A 154 -16.03 -3.52 6.60
CA GLN A 154 -14.67 -3.06 6.38
C GLN A 154 -14.07 -3.78 5.17
N ILE A 155 -13.33 -3.00 4.38
CA ILE A 155 -12.73 -3.44 3.13
C ILE A 155 -11.25 -3.62 3.37
N THR A 156 -10.74 -4.83 3.27
CA THR A 156 -9.32 -5.12 3.40
C THR A 156 -8.72 -5.42 2.04
N THR A 157 -7.58 -4.80 1.72
CA THR A 157 -6.74 -5.20 0.58
C THR A 157 -5.37 -5.62 1.09
N TYR A 158 -4.90 -6.79 0.69
CA TYR A 158 -3.60 -7.33 1.02
C TYR A 158 -2.79 -7.62 -0.24
N ARG A 159 -1.50 -7.30 -0.20
CA ARG A 159 -0.53 -7.71 -1.22
C ARG A 159 0.77 -8.10 -0.56
N GLU A 160 1.36 -9.17 -1.01
CA GLU A 160 2.68 -9.64 -0.63
C GLU A 160 3.57 -9.81 -1.86
N ARG A 161 4.85 -9.47 -1.72
CA ARG A 161 5.89 -9.72 -2.73
C ARG A 161 7.06 -10.42 -2.06
N LYS A 162 7.46 -11.54 -2.64
CA LYS A 162 8.70 -12.24 -2.28
C LYS A 162 9.85 -11.75 -3.15
N GLN A 163 10.95 -11.36 -2.52
CA GLN A 163 12.20 -10.98 -3.19
C GLN A 163 13.34 -11.79 -2.58
N GLY A 164 13.69 -12.93 -3.21
CA GLY A 164 14.65 -13.87 -2.65
C GLY A 164 14.10 -14.58 -1.40
N ASN A 165 14.77 -14.42 -0.26
CA ASN A 165 14.32 -14.95 1.04
C ASN A 165 13.42 -13.98 1.80
N ASP A 166 13.35 -12.71 1.39
CA ASP A 166 12.56 -11.69 2.08
C ASP A 166 11.14 -11.61 1.49
N PHE A 167 10.17 -11.24 2.33
CA PHE A 167 8.80 -10.97 1.93
C PHE A 167 8.37 -9.59 2.45
N SER A 168 7.78 -8.80 1.55
CA SER A 168 7.14 -7.54 1.88
C SER A 168 5.64 -7.74 1.80
N PHE A 169 4.88 -7.25 2.77
CA PHE A 169 3.43 -7.17 2.64
C PHE A 169 2.90 -5.78 2.95
N LYS A 170 1.74 -5.48 2.38
CA LYS A 170 0.95 -4.29 2.68
C LYS A 170 -0.51 -4.69 2.84
N ARG A 171 -1.08 -4.41 4.01
CA ARG A 171 -2.50 -4.59 4.33
C ARG A 171 -3.14 -3.21 4.56
N ASN A 172 -4.09 -2.84 3.74
CA ASN A 172 -4.89 -1.62 3.94
C ASN A 172 -6.30 -2.00 4.38
N VAL A 173 -6.86 -1.25 5.32
CA VAL A 173 -8.26 -1.37 5.77
C VAL A 173 -8.99 -0.06 5.49
N TYR A 174 -10.11 -0.15 4.80
CA TYR A 174 -10.95 0.97 4.43
C TYR A 174 -12.37 0.79 4.97
N PHE A 175 -13.10 1.91 5.08
CA PHE A 175 -14.57 1.91 5.14
C PHE A 175 -15.11 2.85 4.07
N TYR A 176 -16.36 2.65 3.70
CA TYR A 176 -17.07 3.62 2.88
C TYR A 176 -17.62 4.75 3.77
N ASN A 177 -17.23 5.99 3.47
CA ASN A 177 -17.74 7.19 4.10
C ASN A 177 -18.83 7.80 3.22
N ASN A 178 -20.07 7.74 3.68
CA ASN A 178 -21.24 8.26 2.97
C ASN A 178 -21.24 9.79 2.82
N THR A 179 -20.60 10.52 3.73
CA THR A 179 -20.62 11.99 3.76
C THR A 179 -19.68 12.57 2.71
N SER A 180 -18.46 12.02 2.60
CA SER A 180 -17.50 12.40 1.54
C SER A 180 -17.63 11.55 0.27
N ASN A 181 -18.56 10.59 0.26
CA ASN A 181 -18.75 9.60 -0.80
C ASN A 181 -17.40 8.95 -1.20
N GLU A 182 -16.59 8.48 -0.27
CA GLU A 182 -15.26 7.93 -0.56
C GLU A 182 -14.91 6.70 0.27
N PHE A 183 -13.97 5.89 -0.23
CA PHE A 183 -13.36 4.84 0.58
C PHE A 183 -12.24 5.44 1.43
N THR A 184 -12.53 5.67 2.71
CA THR A 184 -11.57 6.26 3.65
C THR A 184 -10.66 5.17 4.18
N LEU A 185 -9.35 5.36 4.02
CA LEU A 185 -8.31 4.49 4.59
C LEU A 185 -8.24 4.71 6.10
N ILE A 186 -8.53 3.68 6.89
CA ILE A 186 -8.43 3.71 8.36
C ILE A 186 -7.04 3.31 8.82
N MET A 187 -6.47 2.30 8.15
CA MET A 187 -5.24 1.67 8.62
C MET A 187 -4.43 1.12 7.45
N THR A 188 -3.13 1.28 7.52
CA THR A 188 -2.16 0.57 6.68
C THR A 188 -1.19 -0.16 7.59
N GLU A 189 -1.13 -1.47 7.47
CA GLU A 189 -0.13 -2.31 8.11
C GLU A 189 0.85 -2.83 7.06
N PRO A 190 2.07 -2.28 7.02
CA PRO A 190 3.16 -2.88 6.29
C PRO A 190 3.88 -3.94 7.16
N ASN A 191 4.46 -4.97 6.53
CA ASN A 191 5.46 -5.82 7.21
C ASN A 191 6.86 -5.25 7.16
N GLU A 192 7.10 -4.46 6.13
CA GLU A 192 8.29 -3.66 6.12
C GLU A 192 8.06 -2.65 7.22
N GLU A 193 8.94 -2.64 8.23
CA GLU A 193 9.32 -1.36 8.80
C GLU A 193 9.44 -0.43 7.60
N ILE A 194 8.59 0.58 7.53
CA ILE A 194 8.91 1.73 6.70
C ILE A 194 10.25 2.14 7.31
N ILE A 195 11.35 1.71 6.71
CA ILE A 195 12.62 2.38 6.90
C ILE A 195 12.29 3.72 6.27
N GLU A 196 11.76 4.62 7.08
CA GLU A 196 11.87 6.04 6.82
C GLU A 196 13.36 6.17 6.49
N ASN A 197 13.66 6.37 5.21
CA ASN A 197 15.03 6.62 4.82
C ASN A 197 15.33 7.95 5.50
N VAL A 198 16.00 7.87 6.65
CA VAL A 198 16.38 9.03 7.44
C VAL A 198 17.17 9.91 6.49
N ILE A 199 16.58 11.05 6.13
CA ILE A 199 17.16 11.95 5.16
C ILE A 199 18.31 12.68 5.85
N ASN A 200 19.51 12.51 5.33
CA ASN A 200 20.67 13.26 5.79
C ASN A 200 20.63 14.68 5.18
N PRO A 201 20.36 15.74 5.97
CA PRO A 201 20.16 17.09 5.45
C PRO A 201 21.44 17.78 4.96
N ILE A 202 22.61 17.16 5.15
CA ILE A 202 23.91 17.70 4.71
C ILE A 202 24.59 16.77 3.69
N ASP A 203 23.87 15.80 3.13
CA ASP A 203 24.40 14.79 2.21
C ASP A 203 25.11 15.40 0.99
N THR A 204 24.57 16.49 0.46
CA THR A 204 25.05 17.24 -0.71
C THR A 204 26.25 18.16 -0.42
N PHE A 205 26.64 18.35 0.84
CA PHE A 205 27.71 19.28 1.18
C PHE A 205 29.09 18.69 0.85
N SER A 206 30.10 19.55 0.76
CA SER A 206 31.45 19.15 0.36
C SER A 206 32.14 18.24 1.39
N ILE A 207 33.01 17.36 0.91
CA ILE A 207 33.74 16.33 1.68
C ILE A 207 35.27 16.42 1.47
N LYS A 208 35.81 17.63 1.35
CA LYS A 208 37.23 17.85 1.08
C LYS A 208 38.11 17.62 2.31
N HIS A 209 37.60 17.91 3.50
CA HIS A 209 38.34 17.67 4.74
C HIS A 209 38.58 16.17 4.97
N LYS A 210 39.76 15.79 5.51
CA LYS A 210 40.16 14.38 5.70
C LYS A 210 39.16 13.57 6.52
N LEU A 211 38.56 14.21 7.54
CA LEU A 211 37.56 13.65 8.45
C LEU A 211 36.12 13.77 7.94
N ALA A 212 35.88 14.45 6.81
CA ALA A 212 34.55 14.53 6.23
C ALA A 212 34.17 13.22 5.54
N GLY A 213 32.90 12.84 5.66
CA GLY A 213 32.37 11.60 5.12
C GLY A 213 31.22 11.05 5.95
N ASP A 214 30.67 9.92 5.52
CA ASP A 214 29.61 9.22 6.23
C ASP A 214 30.19 8.08 7.05
N TYR A 215 29.85 8.04 8.33
CA TYR A 215 30.23 7.01 9.29
C TYR A 215 28.96 6.28 9.70
N VAL A 216 28.91 4.98 9.43
CA VAL A 216 27.66 4.20 9.48
C VAL A 216 27.84 2.99 10.38
N LEU A 217 26.85 2.73 11.23
CA LEU A 217 26.68 1.47 11.94
C LEU A 217 25.64 0.60 11.20
N ASN A 218 24.51 1.19 10.82
CA ASN A 218 23.49 0.60 9.95
C ASN A 218 22.67 1.73 9.26
N LYS A 219 21.65 1.38 8.46
CA LYS A 219 20.86 2.37 7.68
C LYS A 219 20.20 3.47 8.53
N LYS A 220 19.85 3.17 9.79
CA LYS A 220 19.17 4.08 10.73
C LYS A 220 20.11 4.63 11.81
N ASN A 221 21.40 4.33 11.74
CA ASN A 221 22.37 4.71 12.76
C ASN A 221 23.66 5.16 12.07
N PHE A 222 23.81 6.47 11.91
CA PHE A 222 24.94 7.07 11.20
C PHE A 222 25.26 8.48 11.69
N ILE A 223 26.49 8.89 11.40
CA ILE A 223 26.99 10.25 11.58
C ILE A 223 27.62 10.69 10.27
N SER A 224 27.18 11.81 9.74
CA SER A 224 27.78 12.45 8.57
C SER A 224 28.54 13.67 8.98
N PHE A 225 29.78 13.79 8.50
CA PHE A 225 30.61 14.99 8.61
C PHE A 225 30.83 15.61 7.24
N ARG A 226 30.80 16.94 7.19
CA ARG A 226 30.96 17.74 5.98
C ARG A 226 31.84 18.95 6.29
N ASP A 227 32.37 19.56 5.24
CA ASP A 227 33.13 20.80 5.36
C ASP A 227 32.27 21.89 6.01
N SER A 228 32.85 22.69 6.91
CA SER A 228 32.25 23.91 7.45
C SER A 228 32.81 25.15 6.76
N LYS A 229 32.31 26.33 7.15
CA LYS A 229 32.83 27.63 6.70
C LYS A 229 34.28 27.84 7.12
N ARG A 230 34.70 27.29 8.27
CA ARG A 230 36.08 27.43 8.79
C ARG A 230 36.85 26.11 8.72
N PRO A 231 38.17 26.14 8.44
CA PRO A 231 38.99 24.93 8.35
C PRO A 231 39.05 24.07 9.63
N ASN A 232 38.89 24.70 10.80
CA ASN A 232 38.89 24.04 12.11
C ASN A 232 37.48 23.65 12.59
N GLU A 233 36.50 23.63 11.69
CA GLU A 233 35.12 23.30 12.00
C GLU A 233 34.60 22.23 11.04
N LEU A 234 33.73 21.35 11.54
CA LEU A 234 33.04 20.33 10.76
C LEU A 234 31.54 20.46 10.97
N SER A 235 30.79 20.54 9.87
CA SER A 235 29.34 20.40 9.93
C SER A 235 29.01 18.93 10.14
N PHE A 236 28.13 18.61 11.07
CA PHE A 236 27.73 17.23 11.31
C PHE A 236 26.21 17.06 11.36
N PHE A 237 25.79 15.84 11.07
CA PHE A 237 24.44 15.35 11.32
C PHE A 237 24.56 13.93 11.88
N VAL A 238 23.90 13.67 13.00
CA VAL A 238 23.78 12.35 13.60
C VAL A 238 22.31 11.96 13.67
N HIS A 239 22.05 10.70 13.33
CA HIS A 239 20.79 10.02 13.60
C HIS A 239 21.08 8.65 14.19
N PHE A 240 20.35 8.29 15.24
CA PHE A 240 20.37 6.93 15.78
C PHE A 240 18.97 6.47 16.19
N GLU A 241 18.75 5.17 16.05
CA GLU A 241 17.58 4.44 16.54
C GLU A 241 18.08 3.18 17.24
N LYS A 242 17.75 3.06 18.54
CA LYS A 242 18.00 1.89 19.39
C LYS A 242 16.64 1.32 19.83
N ASN A 243 16.63 0.05 20.26
CA ASN A 243 15.45 -0.64 20.81
C ASN A 243 14.21 -0.52 19.90
N ASP A 244 14.35 -0.90 18.63
CA ASP A 244 13.27 -0.91 17.64
C ASP A 244 12.52 0.43 17.50
N GLY A 245 13.27 1.54 17.53
CA GLY A 245 12.74 2.90 17.32
C GLY A 245 12.20 3.58 18.58
N THR A 246 12.11 2.88 19.72
CA THR A 246 11.70 3.48 21.00
C THR A 246 12.73 4.44 21.59
N CYS A 247 13.96 4.42 21.05
CA CYS A 247 15.07 5.26 21.48
C CYS A 247 15.70 5.94 20.26
N LYS A 248 15.22 7.15 19.95
CA LYS A 248 15.66 7.96 18.80
C LYS A 248 16.39 9.21 19.26
N GLY A 249 17.39 9.64 18.48
CA GLY A 249 18.03 10.94 18.63
C GLY A 249 18.59 11.48 17.33
N GLU A 250 18.39 12.77 17.11
CA GLU A 250 18.83 13.49 15.91
C GLU A 250 19.45 14.83 16.31
N LEU A 251 20.63 15.13 15.77
CA LEU A 251 21.26 16.44 15.97
C LEU A 251 22.08 16.83 14.74
N LYS A 252 21.88 18.08 14.31
CA LYS A 252 22.68 18.75 13.29
C LYS A 252 23.38 19.94 13.91
N GLY A 253 24.67 20.12 13.66
CA GLY A 253 25.42 21.24 14.21
C GLY A 253 26.79 21.43 13.57
N VAL A 254 27.59 22.30 14.20
CA VAL A 254 28.98 22.55 13.80
C VAL A 254 29.90 22.22 14.96
N ALA A 255 30.73 21.19 14.80
CA ALA A 255 31.73 20.78 15.79
C ALA A 255 33.07 21.47 15.51
N LYS A 256 33.72 21.99 16.56
CA LYS A 256 35.04 22.61 16.48
C LYS A 256 36.13 21.58 16.72
N LEU A 257 37.12 21.52 15.84
CA LEU A 257 38.32 20.69 16.01
C LEU A 257 39.21 21.31 17.10
N VAL A 258 39.25 20.66 18.27
CA VAL A 258 40.10 21.05 19.40
C VAL A 258 41.45 20.31 19.36
N LYS A 259 41.51 19.16 18.69
CA LYS A 259 42.74 18.44 18.33
C LYS A 259 42.57 17.84 16.93
N PRO A 260 43.65 17.36 16.25
CA PRO A 260 43.55 16.79 14.90
C PRO A 260 42.53 15.66 14.76
N ASN A 261 42.28 14.91 15.84
CA ASN A 261 41.38 13.76 15.89
C ASN A 261 40.23 13.96 16.89
N LEU A 262 39.99 15.18 17.35
CA LEU A 262 38.99 15.47 18.38
C LEU A 262 38.18 16.71 18.01
N ALA A 263 36.88 16.52 17.77
CA ALA A 263 35.95 17.60 17.54
C ALA A 263 34.91 17.67 18.68
N VAL A 264 34.54 18.88 19.08
CA VAL A 264 33.56 19.13 20.13
C VAL A 264 32.46 20.06 19.61
N TYR A 265 31.22 19.65 19.78
CA TYR A 265 30.05 20.50 19.59
C TYR A 265 29.60 21.06 20.93
N ASN A 266 29.53 22.39 21.02
CA ASN A 266 28.96 23.13 22.13
C ASN A 266 28.43 24.45 21.56
N GLU A 267 27.14 24.72 21.75
CA GLU A 267 26.46 25.91 21.25
C GLU A 267 26.00 26.79 22.43
N GLY A 268 26.29 28.08 22.36
CA GLY A 268 25.96 29.02 23.43
C GLY A 268 24.45 29.05 23.71
N GLY A 269 24.07 28.89 24.97
CA GLY A 269 22.67 28.84 25.39
C GLY A 269 22.04 27.45 25.34
N ASN A 270 22.78 26.42 24.94
CA ASN A 270 22.34 25.03 24.91
C ASN A 270 23.21 24.16 25.83
N PRO A 271 22.63 23.40 26.79
CA PRO A 271 23.40 22.51 27.67
C PRO A 271 23.98 21.28 26.96
N CYS A 272 23.62 21.03 25.70
CA CYS A 272 24.09 19.89 24.93
C CYS A 272 25.55 20.05 24.52
N GLU A 273 26.37 19.06 24.87
CA GLU A 273 27.76 18.96 24.42
C GLU A 273 28.04 17.54 23.90
N LEU A 274 28.59 17.45 22.69
CA LEU A 274 29.01 16.21 22.07
C LEU A 274 30.51 16.22 21.76
N GLN A 275 31.16 15.12 22.05
CA GLN A 275 32.55 14.86 21.71
C GLN A 275 32.63 13.79 20.61
N PHE A 276 33.38 14.08 19.55
CA PHE A 276 33.67 13.17 18.46
C PHE A 276 35.17 12.88 18.41
N THR A 277 35.54 11.62 18.61
CA THR A 277 36.93 11.17 18.57
C THR A 277 37.15 10.31 17.33
N PHE A 278 38.05 10.74 16.46
CA PHE A 278 38.36 10.08 15.20
C PHE A 278 39.57 9.17 15.37
N ASP A 279 39.42 7.89 15.04
CA ASP A 279 40.53 6.95 14.98
C ASP A 279 40.47 6.13 13.69
N ARG A 280 41.49 6.28 12.85
CA ARG A 280 41.59 5.66 11.51
C ARG A 280 40.33 5.93 10.65
N ASN A 281 39.43 4.95 10.60
CA ASN A 281 38.19 4.97 9.83
C ASN A 281 36.96 4.98 10.74
N THR A 282 37.11 5.14 12.06
CA THR A 282 36.02 5.10 13.01
C THR A 282 35.87 6.48 13.66
N VAL A 283 34.63 6.86 13.92
CA VAL A 283 34.31 7.98 14.81
C VAL A 283 33.56 7.45 16.01
N THR A 284 34.04 7.79 17.19
CA THR A 284 33.34 7.54 18.45
C THR A 284 32.68 8.82 18.90
N MET A 285 31.36 8.77 19.10
CA MET A 285 30.56 9.86 19.63
C MET A 285 30.27 9.60 21.10
N LYS A 286 30.41 10.64 21.91
CA LYS A 286 30.08 10.63 23.33
C LYS A 286 29.36 11.91 23.72
N GLU A 287 28.29 11.77 24.47
CA GLU A 287 27.60 12.87 25.13
C GLU A 287 28.36 13.29 26.39
N THR A 288 28.83 14.53 26.43
CA THR A 288 29.54 15.11 27.59
C THR A 288 28.73 16.17 28.32
N GLY A 289 27.67 16.70 27.68
CA GLY A 289 26.70 17.65 28.24
C GLY A 289 25.26 17.14 28.13
N GLY A 290 24.28 17.88 28.66
CA GLY A 290 22.88 17.44 28.70
C GLY A 290 22.16 17.61 27.37
N CYS A 291 22.24 16.62 26.48
CA CYS A 291 21.60 16.66 25.15
C CYS A 291 20.15 16.16 25.12
N GLY A 292 19.46 16.12 26.26
CA GLY A 292 18.12 15.55 26.40
C GLY A 292 17.04 16.17 25.50
N SER A 293 17.25 17.37 24.96
CA SER A 293 16.31 17.99 24.00
C SER A 293 16.38 17.41 22.58
N TYR A 294 17.40 16.60 22.28
CA TYR A 294 17.67 16.06 20.94
C TYR A 294 17.49 14.53 20.85
N ARG A 295 16.98 13.92 21.91
CA ARG A 295 16.83 12.47 22.04
C ARG A 295 15.80 12.13 23.11
N GLU A 296 15.32 10.90 23.11
CA GLU A 296 14.48 10.38 24.18
C GLU A 296 15.23 10.27 25.53
N VAL A 297 14.47 10.32 26.64
CA VAL A 297 15.01 10.46 28.02
C VAL A 297 16.00 9.35 28.40
N LYS A 298 15.80 8.13 27.91
CA LYS A 298 16.63 6.95 28.24
C LYS A 298 17.78 6.69 27.26
N CYS A 299 17.98 7.56 26.29
CA CYS A 299 18.97 7.41 25.24
C CYS A 299 20.18 8.28 25.51
N PHE A 300 21.36 7.98 25.00
CA PHE A 300 22.50 8.89 25.03
C PHE A 300 23.17 8.89 23.66
N PHE A 301 23.76 10.02 23.27
CA PHE A 301 24.58 10.13 22.07
C PHE A 301 25.91 9.39 22.26
N GLU A 302 25.84 8.06 22.22
CA GLU A 302 26.97 7.16 22.42
C GLU A 302 27.00 6.07 21.35
N GLY A 303 28.18 5.89 20.75
CA GLY A 303 28.43 4.82 19.80
C GLY A 303 29.71 5.01 18.98
N SER A 304 30.10 3.95 18.27
CA SER A 304 31.24 3.94 17.35
C SER A 304 30.75 3.61 15.94
N PHE A 305 31.13 4.44 14.96
CA PHE A 305 30.62 4.37 13.60
C PHE A 305 31.78 4.27 12.60
N THR A 306 31.68 3.36 11.63
CA THR A 306 32.77 3.11 10.67
C THR A 306 32.53 3.88 9.38
N ARG A 307 33.57 4.48 8.82
CA ARG A 307 33.53 5.24 7.58
C ARG A 307 33.05 4.35 6.43
N LYS A 308 32.00 4.79 5.76
CA LYS A 308 31.44 4.15 4.57
C LYS A 308 32.48 4.21 3.44
N LYS A 309 32.75 3.07 2.82
CA LYS A 309 33.62 3.00 1.63
C LYS A 309 32.96 3.77 0.48
N ALA A 310 33.74 4.58 -0.23
CA ALA A 310 33.26 5.24 -1.44
C ALA A 310 32.82 4.19 -2.47
N ALA A 311 31.64 4.36 -3.07
CA ALA A 311 31.20 3.53 -4.17
C ALA A 311 32.12 3.79 -5.37
N LYS A 312 32.63 2.71 -5.99
CA LYS A 312 33.34 2.84 -7.28
C LYS A 312 32.38 3.49 -8.30
N PRO A 313 32.83 4.45 -9.11
CA PRO A 313 32.04 4.94 -10.23
C PRO A 313 31.58 3.77 -11.09
N ALA A 314 30.30 3.72 -11.43
CA ALA A 314 29.78 2.74 -12.36
C ALA A 314 30.50 2.93 -13.71
N GLU A 315 31.18 1.88 -14.16
CA GLU A 315 31.87 1.84 -15.44
C GLU A 315 30.82 2.04 -16.53
N THR A 316 30.87 3.18 -17.23
CA THR A 316 30.01 3.45 -18.38
C THR A 316 30.22 2.37 -19.43
N ALA A 317 29.19 1.55 -19.65
CA ALA A 317 29.18 0.53 -20.69
C ALA A 317 29.54 1.14 -22.06
N PRO A 318 30.40 0.49 -22.87
CA PRO A 318 30.79 1.03 -24.16
C PRO A 318 29.59 1.06 -25.12
N LYS A 319 29.35 2.23 -25.72
CA LYS A 319 28.39 2.39 -26.82
C LYS A 319 28.82 1.50 -27.99
N LYS A 320 28.01 0.51 -28.33
CA LYS A 320 28.13 -0.23 -29.60
C LYS A 320 27.90 0.76 -30.74
N LYS A 321 28.89 0.89 -31.63
CA LYS A 321 28.73 1.43 -32.98
C LYS A 321 28.12 0.35 -33.87
#